data_AF-W7T8R5-F1
#
_entry.id   AF-W7T8R5-F1
#
_cell.length_a   1.000
_cell.length_b   1.000
_cell.length_c   1.000
_cell.angle_alpha   90.00
_cell.angle_beta   90.00
_cell.angle_gamma   90.00
#
_symmetry.space_group_name_H-M   'P 1'
#
loop_
_entity.id
_entity.type
_entity.pdbx_description
1 polymer ?
#
loop_
_entity_poly.entity_id
_entity_poly.type
_entity_poly.pdbx_seq_one_letter_code
_entity_poly.pdbx_strand_id
1 'polypeptide(L)'
;MRIPRRGEVGWQGEEIERLESLGYVMSGNRHKRMNAIRIRKENQVYTALEKKALALIQLEENKQKEATLLANFRQALEKRKEKEGEGENVDEV
;
A
#
# COMPACT_ATOMS: atom_id res chain seq x y z
N MET A 1 4.20 -12.37 24.05
CA MET A 1 3.80 -13.71 23.55
C MET A 1 2.80 -13.54 22.42
N ARG A 2 3.06 -14.12 21.23
CA ARG A 2 2.18 -14.02 20.04
C ARG A 2 1.05 -15.04 20.12
N ILE A 3 -0.19 -14.63 19.84
CA ILE A 3 -1.34 -15.54 19.72
C ILE A 3 -1.37 -16.09 18.29
N PRO A 4 -1.43 -17.42 18.10
CA PRO A 4 -1.57 -18.03 16.77
C PRO A 4 -2.85 -17.58 16.07
N ARG A 5 -2.75 -17.34 14.75
CA ARG A 5 -3.88 -17.00 13.88
C ARG A 5 -4.53 -18.27 13.31
N ARG A 6 -5.74 -18.15 12.77
CA ARG A 6 -6.33 -19.24 11.95
C ARG A 6 -5.36 -19.59 10.80
N GLY A 7 -5.18 -20.87 10.50
CA GLY A 7 -4.22 -21.32 9.49
C GLY A 7 -2.80 -21.63 10.01
N GLU A 8 -2.41 -21.11 11.18
CA GLU A 8 -1.01 -21.21 11.66
C GLU A 8 -0.68 -22.48 12.44
N VAL A 9 -1.71 -23.27 12.79
CA VAL A 9 -1.59 -24.44 13.68
C VAL A 9 -1.74 -25.76 12.90
N GLY A 10 -1.37 -25.77 11.62
CA GLY A 10 -1.41 -26.97 10.76
C GLY A 10 -2.78 -27.31 10.19
N TRP A 11 -3.82 -26.55 10.52
CA TRP A 11 -5.16 -26.64 9.93
C TRP A 11 -5.43 -25.40 9.10
N GLN A 12 -5.97 -25.55 7.90
CA GLN A 12 -6.34 -24.43 7.05
C GLN A 12 -7.55 -23.68 7.62
N GLY A 13 -7.62 -22.36 7.38
CA GLY A 13 -8.71 -21.51 7.88
C GLY A 13 -10.10 -22.01 7.45
N GLU A 14 -10.23 -22.52 6.23
CA GLU A 14 -11.47 -23.08 5.70
C GLU A 14 -11.89 -24.39 6.36
N GLU A 15 -10.92 -25.24 6.74
CA GLU A 15 -11.21 -26.50 7.44
C GLU A 15 -11.78 -26.21 8.82
N ILE A 16 -11.25 -25.19 9.49
CA ILE A 16 -11.75 -24.71 10.79
C ILE A 16 -13.18 -24.20 10.65
N GLU A 17 -13.47 -23.43 9.61
CA GLU A 17 -14.82 -22.88 9.36
C GLU A 17 -15.85 -23.98 9.04
N ARG A 18 -15.45 -24.98 8.25
CA ARG A 18 -16.27 -26.18 7.98
C ARG A 18 -16.57 -26.99 9.24
N LEU A 19 -15.58 -27.16 10.13
CA LEU A 19 -15.79 -27.87 11.38
C LEU A 19 -16.69 -27.09 12.34
N GLU A 20 -16.54 -25.76 12.41
CA GLU A 20 -17.40 -24.90 13.24
C GLU A 20 -18.86 -24.88 12.75
N SER A 21 -19.10 -24.88 11.44
CA SER A 21 -20.47 -24.91 10.87
C SER A 21 -21.17 -26.25 11.11
N LEU A 22 -20.42 -27.35 11.18
CA LEU A 22 -20.90 -28.68 11.58
C LEU A 22 -21.16 -28.80 13.09
N GLY A 23 -20.87 -27.76 13.88
CA GLY A 23 -21.12 -27.72 15.33
C GLY A 23 -19.94 -28.15 16.20
N TYR A 24 -18.77 -28.41 15.63
CA TYR A 24 -17.57 -28.70 16.41
C TYR A 24 -17.00 -27.41 17.02
N VAL A 25 -16.82 -27.41 18.34
CA VAL A 25 -16.27 -26.27 19.06
C VAL A 25 -14.76 -26.44 19.22
N MET A 26 -13.99 -25.59 18.56
CA MET A 26 -12.54 -25.55 18.77
C MET A 26 -12.20 -25.21 20.23
N SER A 27 -11.14 -25.82 20.78
CA SER A 27 -10.69 -25.64 22.17
C SER A 27 -10.54 -24.16 22.57
N GLY A 28 -10.15 -23.29 21.63
CA GLY A 28 -10.04 -21.84 21.84
C GLY A 28 -11.33 -21.03 21.67
N ASN A 29 -12.39 -21.59 21.06
CA ASN A 29 -13.58 -20.82 20.66
C ASN A 29 -14.55 -20.56 21.82
N ARG A 30 -14.42 -21.30 22.94
CA ARG A 30 -15.20 -21.08 24.17
C ARG A 30 -14.76 -19.83 24.96
N HIS A 31 -13.57 -19.29 24.67
CA HIS A 31 -13.00 -18.16 25.40
C HIS A 31 -13.25 -16.84 24.65
N LYS A 32 -14.41 -16.20 24.92
CA LYS A 32 -14.81 -14.93 24.28
C LYS A 32 -13.70 -13.85 24.29
N ARG A 33 -13.01 -13.70 25.43
CA ARG A 33 -11.91 -12.73 25.58
C ARG A 33 -10.72 -13.06 24.68
N MET A 34 -10.36 -14.34 24.56
CA MET A 34 -9.24 -14.78 23.74
C MET A 34 -9.53 -14.63 22.25
N ASN A 35 -10.75 -14.96 21.83
CA ASN A 35 -11.21 -14.72 20.46
C ASN A 35 -11.17 -13.24 20.08
N ALA A 36 -11.63 -12.35 20.96
CA ALA A 36 -11.56 -10.91 20.72
C ALA A 36 -10.12 -10.42 20.56
N ILE A 37 -9.18 -10.94 21.37
CA ILE A 37 -7.76 -10.59 21.25
C ILE A 37 -7.17 -11.13 19.94
N ARG A 38 -7.50 -12.37 19.56
CA ARG A 38 -7.07 -12.97 18.29
C ARG A 38 -7.55 -12.14 17.09
N ILE A 39 -8.84 -11.83 17.02
CA ILE A 39 -9.42 -11.00 15.94
C ILE A 39 -8.72 -9.63 15.90
N ARG A 40 -8.51 -8.99 17.05
CA ARG A 40 -7.78 -7.71 17.11
C ARG A 40 -6.35 -7.84 16.57
N LYS A 41 -5.66 -8.94 16.87
CA LYS A 41 -4.28 -9.20 16.42
C LYS A 41 -4.21 -9.55 14.93
N GLU A 42 -5.19 -10.30 14.42
CA GLU A 42 -5.36 -10.55 12.98
C GLU A 42 -5.58 -9.21 12.26
N ASN A 43 -6.51 -8.37 12.73
CA ASN A 43 -6.79 -7.05 12.14
C ASN A 43 -5.57 -6.11 12.19
N GLN A 44 -4.75 -6.15 13.25
CA GLN A 44 -3.51 -5.36 13.30
C GLN A 44 -2.53 -5.69 12.17
N VAL A 45 -2.51 -6.95 11.72
CA VAL A 45 -1.64 -7.37 10.61
C VAL A 45 -2.24 -6.95 9.27
N TYR A 46 -3.55 -7.11 9.08
CA TYR A 46 -4.25 -6.61 7.88
C TYR A 46 -4.02 -5.11 7.71
N THR A 47 -4.23 -4.30 8.76
CA THR A 47 -3.96 -2.86 8.72
C THR A 47 -2.51 -2.53 8.34
N ALA A 48 -1.53 -3.33 8.78
CA ALA A 48 -0.13 -3.08 8.44
C ALA A 48 0.20 -3.41 6.97
N LEU A 49 -0.35 -4.51 6.45
CA LEU A 49 -0.19 -4.89 5.04
C LEU A 49 -0.87 -3.91 4.10
N GLU A 50 -2.10 -3.51 4.41
CA GLU A 50 -2.86 -2.51 3.65
C GLU A 50 -2.15 -1.15 3.65
N LYS A 51 -1.67 -0.69 4.81
CA LYS A 51 -0.89 0.55 4.89
C LYS A 51 0.39 0.48 4.06
N LYS A 52 1.07 -0.66 4.03
CA LYS A 52 2.25 -0.85 3.18
C LYS A 52 1.89 -0.80 1.69
N ALA A 53 0.80 -1.44 1.29
CA ALA A 53 0.31 -1.39 -0.08
C ALA A 53 -0.05 0.04 -0.50
N LEU A 54 -0.78 0.78 0.34
CA LEU A 54 -1.12 2.19 0.10
C LEU A 54 0.12 3.08 0.00
N ALA A 55 1.11 2.88 0.86
CA ALA A 55 2.36 3.65 0.81
C ALA A 55 3.15 3.41 -0.49
N LEU A 56 3.14 2.18 -1.02
CA LEU A 56 3.77 1.87 -2.30
C LEU A 56 3.05 2.57 -3.46
N ILE A 57 1.70 2.56 -3.46
CA ILE A 57 0.90 3.26 -4.46
C ILE A 57 1.20 4.77 -4.43
N GLN A 58 1.21 5.38 -3.25
CA GLN A 58 1.49 6.81 -3.11
C GLN A 58 2.91 7.17 -3.59
N LEU A 59 3.88 6.30 -3.35
CA LEU A 59 5.26 6.47 -3.85
C LEU A 59 5.33 6.37 -5.38
N GLU A 60 4.60 5.44 -5.99
CA GLU A 60 4.46 5.32 -7.44
C GLU A 60 3.84 6.58 -8.06
N GLU A 61 2.74 7.07 -7.48
CA GLU A 61 2.06 8.29 -7.94
C GLU A 61 2.96 9.52 -7.83
N ASN A 62 3.70 9.66 -6.71
CA ASN A 62 4.62 10.78 -6.52
C ASN A 62 5.76 10.76 -7.55
N LYS A 63 6.32 9.58 -7.86
CA LYS A 63 7.34 9.44 -8.92
C LYS A 63 6.80 9.87 -10.28
N GLN A 64 5.57 9.48 -10.62
CA GLN A 64 4.95 9.89 -11.88
C GLN A 64 4.74 11.41 -11.92
N LYS A 65 4.23 12.00 -10.84
CA LYS A 65 4.06 13.46 -10.72
C LYS A 65 5.39 14.19 -10.86
N GLU A 66 6.44 13.74 -10.17
CA GLU A 66 7.78 14.32 -10.27
C GLU A 66 8.35 14.22 -11.69
N ALA A 67 8.18 13.07 -12.37
CA ALA A 67 8.62 12.89 -13.75
C ALA A 67 7.91 13.85 -14.72
N THR A 68 6.60 14.01 -14.59
CA THR A 68 5.84 14.98 -15.40
C THR A 68 6.24 16.42 -15.11
N LEU A 69 6.48 16.76 -13.84
CA LEU A 69 6.92 18.09 -13.44
C LEU A 69 8.30 18.42 -14.02
N LEU A 70 9.24 17.48 -13.96
CA LEU A 70 10.58 17.63 -14.55
C LEU A 70 10.52 17.77 -16.08
N ALA A 71 9.66 17.00 -16.76
CA ALA A 71 9.45 17.12 -18.20
C ALA A 71 8.89 18.51 -18.57
N ASN A 72 7.87 18.97 -17.85
CA ASN A 72 7.28 20.30 -18.06
C ASN A 72 8.30 21.42 -17.80
N PHE A 73 9.14 21.28 -16.76
CA PHE A 73 10.17 22.26 -16.44
C PHE A 73 11.27 22.32 -17.51
N ARG A 74 11.73 21.16 -18.02
CA ARG A 74 12.69 21.11 -19.14
C ARG A 74 12.13 21.81 -20.38
N GLN A 75 10.87 21.53 -20.73
CA GLN A 75 10.23 22.17 -21.88
C GLN A 75 10.09 23.68 -21.70
N ALA A 76 9.79 24.15 -20.48
CA ALA A 76 9.72 25.58 -20.18
C ALA A 76 11.09 26.27 -20.30
N LEU A 77 12.18 25.60 -19.88
CA LEU A 77 13.54 26.11 -20.03
C LEU A 77 14.00 26.14 -21.48
N GLU A 78 13.70 25.11 -22.26
CA GLU A 78 14.00 25.07 -23.71
C GLU A 78 13.30 26.22 -24.43
N LYS A 79 11.99 26.40 -24.19
CA LYS A 79 11.23 27.54 -24.74
C LYS A 79 11.80 28.90 -24.35
N ARG A 80 12.36 29.03 -23.14
CA ARG A 80 13.00 30.27 -22.69
C ARG A 80 14.33 30.49 -23.40
N LYS A 81 15.16 29.44 -23.56
CA LYS A 81 16.42 29.50 -24.31
C LYS A 81 16.20 29.85 -25.78
N GLU A 82 15.17 29.28 -26.42
CA GLU A 82 14.81 29.61 -27.79
C GLU A 82 14.42 31.09 -27.93
N LYS A 83 13.63 31.62 -26.99
CA LYS A 83 13.27 33.05 -26.96
C LYS A 83 14.46 33.99 -26.69
N GLU A 84 15.41 33.56 -25.87
CA GLU A 84 16.63 34.35 -25.61
C GLU A 84 17.58 34.33 -26.84
N GLY A 85 17.61 33.25 -27.61
CA GLY A 85 18.40 33.15 -28.86
C GLY A 85 17.81 33.90 -30.06
N GLU A 86 16.50 34.15 -30.11
CA GLU A 86 15.87 34.99 -31.14
C GLU A 86 16.11 36.49 -30.92
N GLY A 87 16.50 36.91 -29.70
CA GLY A 87 16.75 38.31 -29.35
C GLY A 87 18.14 38.84 -29.73
N GLU A 88 19.13 37.97 -29.96
CA GLU A 88 20.51 38.39 -30.35
C GLU A 88 20.68 38.62 -31.87
N ASN A 89 19.71 38.21 -32.69
CA ASN A 89 19.85 38.24 -34.16
C ASN A 89 19.24 39.50 -34.83
N VAL A 90 18.84 40.51 -34.04
CA VAL A 90 18.17 41.74 -34.55
C VAL A 90 19.10 42.96 -34.55
N ASP A 91 20.33 42.86 -34.01
CA ASP A 91 21.27 43.99 -33.90
C ASP A 91 22.35 44.05 -35.01
N GLU A 92 22.22 43.27 -36.10
CA GLU A 92 23.08 43.40 -37.30
C GLU A 92 22.26 43.63 -38.58
N VAL A 93 21.69 44.84 -38.76
CA VAL A 93 21.48 45.50 -40.07
C VAL A 93 21.59 47.00 -39.92
#